data_AF-A0A8D8PFD8-F1
#
_entry.id   AF-A0A8D8PFD8-F1
#
_cell.length_a   1.000
_cell.length_b   1.000
_cell.length_c   1.000
_cell.angle_alpha   90.00
_cell.angle_beta   90.00
_cell.angle_gamma   90.00
#
_symmetry.space_group_name_H-M   'P 1'
#
loop_
_entity.id
_entity.type
_entity.pdbx_description
1 polymer ?
#
loop_
_entity_poly.entity_id
_entity_poly.type
_entity_poly.pdbx_seq_one_letter_code
_entity_poly.pdbx_strand_id
1 'polypeptide(L)'
;LIPSSLTFGTENLLYYFVQLELGEGVFIAPVLNTLNSKHDIIMNTFQKTCTLIHDTLQNTKKFRDLLSNESNKLVNTQRSLVAIKEQGMLMSVPKEGSTGERIEFWVLGRLFSSPPRELYVCHRSDAPQHMVELAFRICLTCAG
;
A
#
# COMPACT_ATOMS: atom_id res chain seq x y z
N LEU A 1 -15.89 19.37 3.92
CA LEU A 1 -15.93 18.62 2.64
C LEU A 1 -14.86 17.56 2.71
N ILE A 2 -15.25 16.30 2.92
CA ILE A 2 -14.33 15.16 2.87
C ILE A 2 -14.15 14.83 1.38
N PRO A 3 -12.92 14.80 0.82
CA PRO A 3 -12.70 14.41 -0.56
C PRO A 3 -13.22 12.98 -0.78
N SER A 4 -14.26 12.83 -1.58
CA SER A 4 -14.86 11.52 -1.93
C SER A 4 -14.22 10.89 -3.19
N SER A 5 -13.33 11.64 -3.86
CA SER A 5 -12.55 11.15 -5.00
C SER A 5 -11.07 11.39 -4.76
N LEU A 6 -10.28 10.32 -4.86
CA LEU A 6 -8.82 10.35 -4.88
C LEU A 6 -8.26 10.65 -6.29
N THR A 7 -9.11 10.79 -7.29
CA THR A 7 -8.71 11.07 -8.68
C THR A 7 -9.01 12.52 -9.03
N PHE A 8 -7.97 13.25 -9.44
CA PHE A 8 -8.05 14.62 -9.97
C PHE A 8 -7.09 14.77 -11.15
N GLY A 9 -7.53 15.41 -12.23
CA GLY A 9 -6.75 15.58 -13.46
C GLY A 9 -7.26 14.75 -14.64
N THR A 10 -6.57 14.85 -15.77
CA THR A 10 -6.95 14.20 -17.05
C THR A 10 -6.61 12.71 -17.08
N GLU A 11 -5.71 12.26 -16.21
CA GLU A 11 -5.31 10.86 -16.12
C GLU A 11 -5.42 10.34 -14.68
N ASN A 12 -5.89 9.11 -14.52
CA ASN A 12 -5.87 8.44 -13.22
C ASN A 12 -4.49 7.80 -12.98
N LEU A 13 -3.78 8.29 -11.97
CA LEU A 13 -2.46 7.79 -11.58
C LEU A 13 -2.53 6.71 -10.50
N LEU A 14 -3.66 6.59 -9.82
CA LEU A 14 -3.93 5.65 -8.73
C LEU A 14 -4.78 4.49 -9.26
N TYR A 15 -4.22 3.29 -9.23
CA TYR A 15 -4.96 2.09 -9.64
C TYR A 15 -5.88 1.60 -8.53
N TYR A 16 -5.35 1.38 -7.33
CA TYR A 16 -6.10 0.80 -6.22
C TYR A 16 -5.63 1.36 -4.89
N PHE A 17 -6.52 1.32 -3.92
CA PHE A 17 -6.27 1.81 -2.57
C PHE A 17 -7.05 0.98 -1.55
N VAL A 18 -6.39 0.57 -0.46
CA VAL A 18 -7.01 -0.20 0.63
C VAL A 18 -6.56 0.34 1.97
N GLN A 19 -7.54 0.55 2.86
CA GLN A 19 -7.29 0.85 4.26
C GLN A 19 -7.72 -0.35 5.11
N LEU A 20 -6.78 -0.87 5.89
CA LEU A 20 -7.03 -1.94 6.84
C LEU A 20 -6.95 -1.36 8.26
N GLU A 21 -8.10 -1.32 8.94
CA GLU A 21 -8.17 -1.00 10.36
C GLU A 21 -8.40 -2.29 11.17
N LEU A 22 -7.96 -2.29 12.44
CA LEU A 22 -8.19 -3.43 13.32
C LEU A 22 -9.71 -3.65 13.51
N GLY A 23 -10.25 -4.70 12.86
CA GLY A 23 -11.65 -5.10 12.98
C GLY A 23 -12.56 -4.58 11.86
N GLU A 24 -12.12 -3.64 11.03
CA GLU A 24 -12.88 -3.09 9.90
C GLU A 24 -11.96 -2.86 8.68
N GLY A 25 -12.32 -3.45 7.53
CA GLY A 25 -11.60 -3.24 6.27
C GLY A 25 -12.40 -2.33 5.36
N VAL A 26 -11.83 -1.19 4.95
CA VAL A 26 -12.45 -0.29 3.97
C VAL A 26 -11.66 -0.35 2.66
N PHE A 27 -12.28 -0.94 1.64
CA PHE A 27 -11.75 -0.99 0.29
C PHE A 27 -12.24 0.23 -0.50
N ILE A 28 -11.33 1.12 -0.90
CA ILE A 28 -11.67 2.30 -1.71
C ILE A 28 -10.95 2.17 -3.05
N ALA A 29 -11.57 1.49 -4.00
CA ALA A 29 -11.10 1.54 -5.38
C ALA A 29 -11.80 2.68 -6.15
N PRO A 30 -11.09 3.38 -7.05
CA PRO A 30 -11.75 4.28 -7.98
C PRO A 30 -12.76 3.49 -8.83
N VAL A 31 -13.88 4.14 -9.18
CA VAL A 31 -14.85 3.61 -10.15
C VAL A 31 -14.18 3.64 -11.53
N LEU A 32 -13.43 2.59 -11.84
CA LEU A 32 -12.81 2.41 -13.14
C LEU A 32 -13.89 1.92 -14.10
N ASN A 33 -14.33 2.83 -14.96
CA ASN A 33 -15.38 2.61 -15.95
C ASN A 33 -14.87 1.78 -17.15
N THR A 34 -14.14 0.70 -16.90
CA THR A 34 -13.53 -0.12 -17.94
C THR A 34 -13.62 -1.60 -17.60
N LEU A 35 -14.60 -2.27 -18.23
CA LEU A 35 -14.77 -3.72 -18.36
C LEU A 35 -13.58 -4.37 -19.11
N ASN A 36 -12.35 -4.17 -18.64
CA ASN A 36 -11.14 -4.64 -19.29
C ASN A 36 -10.39 -5.59 -18.36
N SER A 37 -10.08 -6.79 -18.84
CA SER A 37 -9.23 -7.83 -18.22
C SER A 37 -7.90 -7.31 -17.64
N LYS A 38 -7.45 -6.14 -18.10
CA LYS A 38 -6.36 -5.33 -17.54
C LYS A 38 -6.52 -5.09 -16.03
N HIS A 39 -7.75 -4.90 -15.55
CA HIS A 39 -8.04 -4.65 -14.13
C HIS A 39 -7.81 -5.87 -13.26
N ASP A 40 -8.19 -7.06 -13.74
CA ASP A 40 -8.17 -8.28 -12.93
C ASP A 40 -6.74 -8.73 -12.61
N ILE A 41 -5.83 -8.63 -13.57
CA ILE A 41 -4.42 -9.02 -13.37
C ILE A 41 -3.72 -8.03 -12.42
N ILE A 42 -3.92 -6.73 -12.59
CA ILE A 42 -3.33 -5.72 -11.70
C ILE A 42 -3.94 -5.85 -10.30
N MET A 43 -5.25 -6.06 -10.19
CA MET A 43 -5.94 -6.22 -8.90
C MET A 43 -5.49 -7.48 -8.17
N ASN A 44 -5.42 -8.63 -8.85
CA ASN A 44 -4.95 -9.88 -8.25
C ASN A 44 -3.50 -9.78 -7.80
N THR A 45 -2.64 -9.17 -8.64
CA THR A 45 -1.25 -8.87 -8.26
C THR A 45 -1.20 -7.95 -7.05
N PHE A 46 -1.99 -6.88 -7.03
CA PHE A 46 -2.07 -5.94 -5.92
C PHE A 46 -2.48 -6.64 -4.61
N GLN A 47 -3.55 -7.44 -4.62
CA GLN A 47 -4.00 -8.19 -3.43
C GLN A 47 -2.90 -9.08 -2.86
N LYS A 48 -2.25 -9.88 -3.72
CA LYS A 48 -1.14 -10.76 -3.31
C LYS A 48 0.02 -9.97 -2.72
N THR A 49 0.39 -8.85 -3.35
CA THR A 49 1.47 -7.99 -2.87
C THR A 49 1.11 -7.30 -1.55
N CYS A 50 -0.15 -6.90 -1.35
CA CYS A 50 -0.63 -6.39 -0.07
C CYS A 50 -0.46 -7.43 1.05
N THR A 51 -0.77 -8.70 0.79
CA THR A 51 -0.56 -9.79 1.77
C THR A 51 0.93 -9.93 2.14
N LEU A 52 1.84 -9.90 1.15
CA LEU A 52 3.28 -9.99 1.41
C LEU A 52 3.79 -8.81 2.26
N ILE A 53 3.33 -7.60 1.94
CA ILE A 53 3.69 -6.40 2.69
C ILE A 53 3.07 -6.45 4.10
N HIS A 54 1.81 -6.87 4.23
CA HIS A 54 1.15 -7.09 5.51
C HIS A 54 1.97 -8.00 6.43
N ASP A 55 2.35 -9.18 5.95
CA ASP A 55 3.14 -10.13 6.73
C ASP A 55 4.46 -9.52 7.20
N THR A 56 5.11 -8.74 6.34
CA THR A 56 6.36 -8.04 6.69
C THR A 56 6.13 -6.98 7.77
N LEU A 57 5.11 -6.13 7.62
CA LEU A 57 4.77 -5.09 8.60
C LEU A 57 4.34 -5.69 9.96
N GLN A 58 3.56 -6.76 9.94
CA GLN A 58 3.13 -7.47 11.15
C GLN A 58 4.29 -8.18 11.85
N ASN A 59 5.22 -8.78 11.10
CA ASN A 59 6.42 -9.38 11.66
C ASN A 59 7.31 -8.33 12.32
N THR A 60 7.48 -7.16 11.69
CA THR A 60 8.18 -6.02 12.31
C THR A 60 7.48 -5.54 13.59
N LYS A 61 6.14 -5.50 13.62
CA LYS A 61 5.38 -5.16 14.82
C LYS A 61 5.62 -6.17 15.96
N LYS A 62 5.45 -7.46 15.69
CA LYS A 62 5.69 -8.54 16.67
C LYS A 62 7.11 -8.50 17.20
N PHE A 63 8.10 -8.30 16.33
CA PHE A 63 9.50 -8.23 16.73
C PHE A 63 9.78 -7.01 17.62
N ARG A 64 9.18 -5.85 17.32
CA ARG A 64 9.25 -4.67 18.17
C ARG A 64 8.65 -4.93 19.55
N ASP A 65 7.47 -5.56 19.60
CA ASP A 65 6.77 -5.86 20.86
C ASP A 65 7.56 -6.85 21.72
N LEU A 66 8.20 -7.85 21.10
CA LEU A 66 9.12 -8.78 21.79
C LEU A 66 10.33 -8.04 22.37
N LEU A 67 10.97 -7.15 21.61
CA LEU A 67 12.12 -6.38 22.08
C LEU A 67 11.79 -5.37 23.18
N SER A 68 10.58 -4.80 23.18
CA SER A 68 10.14 -3.93 24.27
C SER A 68 9.91 -4.71 25.58
N ASN A 69 9.56 -5.99 25.48
CA ASN A 69 9.35 -6.86 26.64
C ASN A 69 10.66 -7.50 27.16
N GLU A 70 11.65 -7.71 26.28
CA GLU A 70 12.97 -8.35 26.55
C GLU A 70 14.10 -7.32 26.79
N SER A 71 13.78 -6.20 27.47
CA SER A 71 14.62 -5.00 27.51
C SER A 71 15.91 -5.10 28.36
N ASN A 72 16.80 -6.08 28.13
CA ASN A 72 18.18 -6.01 28.66
C ASN A 72 19.30 -6.84 27.99
N LYS A 73 19.11 -7.65 26.93
CA LYS A 73 20.22 -8.51 26.42
C LYS A 73 20.55 -8.56 24.92
N LEU A 74 19.71 -8.05 24.01
CA LEU A 74 19.91 -8.25 22.55
C LEU A 74 20.18 -6.96 21.74
N VAL A 75 20.64 -5.90 22.42
CA VAL A 75 20.42 -4.50 22.03
C VAL A 75 21.20 -3.98 20.80
N ASN A 76 22.09 -4.73 20.13
CA ASN A 76 22.99 -4.10 19.14
C ASN A 76 23.03 -4.63 17.71
N THR A 77 22.45 -5.79 17.37
CA THR A 77 22.61 -6.38 16.02
C THR A 77 21.33 -6.48 15.18
N GLN A 78 20.13 -6.30 15.75
CA GLN A 78 18.85 -6.51 15.04
C GLN A 78 17.94 -5.28 14.93
N ARG A 79 18.41 -4.07 15.27
CA ARG A 79 17.58 -2.85 15.28
C ARG A 79 17.03 -2.46 13.90
N SER A 80 17.64 -2.89 12.79
CA SER A 80 17.21 -2.51 11.43
C SER A 80 15.82 -3.07 11.06
N LEU A 81 15.45 -4.26 11.55
CA LEU A 81 14.14 -4.89 11.26
C LEU A 81 12.98 -4.30 12.09
N VAL A 82 13.29 -3.59 13.18
CA VAL A 82 12.32 -2.97 14.13
C VAL A 82 11.65 -1.73 13.53
N ALA A 83 12.26 -1.13 12.51
CA ALA A 83 11.92 0.19 12.00
C ALA A 83 11.10 0.18 10.69
N ILE A 84 10.83 -0.98 10.09
CA ILE A 84 10.06 -1.05 8.83
C ILE A 84 8.62 -0.60 9.09
N LYS A 85 8.33 0.64 8.70
CA LYS A 85 6.99 1.26 8.75
C LYS A 85 6.38 1.41 7.36
N GLU A 86 7.16 1.17 6.32
CA GLU A 86 6.75 1.27 4.93
C GLU A 86 7.53 0.24 4.10
N GLN A 87 6.85 -0.38 3.15
CA GLN A 87 7.46 -1.24 2.16
C GLN A 87 6.82 -1.01 0.79
N GLY A 88 7.68 -0.91 -0.22
CA GLY A 88 7.27 -0.79 -1.61
C GLY A 88 7.77 -1.96 -2.44
N MET A 89 6.94 -2.41 -3.39
CA MET A 89 7.27 -3.45 -4.36
C MET A 89 6.89 -2.98 -5.76
N LEU A 90 7.86 -2.98 -6.68
CA LEU A 90 7.61 -2.74 -8.09
C LEU A 90 7.10 -4.04 -8.73
N MET A 91 5.91 -3.97 -9.29
CA MET A 91 5.25 -5.07 -9.96
C MET A 91 5.21 -4.79 -11.46
N SER A 92 5.22 -5.86 -12.25
CA SER A 92 5.17 -5.76 -13.69
C SER A 92 4.31 -6.89 -14.24
N VAL A 93 3.27 -6.57 -14.99
CA VAL A 93 2.34 -7.55 -15.56
C VAL A 93 2.29 -7.42 -17.09
N PRO A 94 2.04 -8.51 -17.84
CA PRO A 94 1.89 -8.42 -19.29
C PRO A 94 0.75 -7.47 -19.67
N LYS A 95 0.96 -6.68 -20.72
CA LYS A 95 -0.12 -5.87 -21.31
C LYS A 95 -0.88 -6.72 -22.33
N GLU A 96 -2.12 -7.06 -22.00
CA GLU A 96 -3.05 -7.78 -22.87
C GLU A 96 -3.10 -7.16 -24.28
N GLY A 97 -2.95 -7.99 -25.31
CA GLY A 97 -2.99 -7.57 -26.72
C GLY A 97 -1.67 -7.02 -27.29
N SER A 98 -0.56 -7.09 -26.56
CA SER A 98 0.76 -6.69 -27.06
C SER A 98 1.81 -7.76 -26.78
N THR A 99 2.65 -8.07 -27.78
CA THR A 99 3.79 -8.97 -27.60
C THR A 99 4.96 -8.17 -27.03
N GLY A 100 5.19 -8.28 -25.73
CA GLY A 100 6.39 -7.76 -25.07
C GLY A 100 6.21 -6.46 -24.28
N GLU A 101 5.09 -5.75 -24.40
CA GLU A 101 4.84 -4.60 -23.52
C GLU A 101 4.34 -5.07 -22.14
N ARG A 102 4.78 -4.36 -21.10
CA ARG A 102 4.44 -4.64 -19.70
C ARG A 102 3.89 -3.39 -19.04
N ILE A 103 2.96 -3.58 -18.13
CA ILE A 103 2.45 -2.52 -17.26
C ILE A 103 3.23 -2.62 -15.95
N GLU A 104 3.95 -1.55 -15.62
CA GLU A 104 4.68 -1.43 -14.36
C GLU A 104 3.93 -0.54 -13.38
N PHE A 105 3.88 -0.97 -12.13
CA PHE A 105 3.19 -0.25 -11.07
C PHE A 105 3.79 -0.57 -9.71
N TRP A 106 3.69 0.37 -8.79
CA TRP A 106 4.14 0.20 -7.42
C TRP A 106 2.98 -0.24 -6.54
N VAL A 107 3.28 -1.14 -5.61
CA VAL A 107 2.44 -1.43 -4.47
C VAL A 107 3.19 -0.99 -3.22
N LEU A 108 2.63 -0.04 -2.50
CA LEU A 108 3.18 0.48 -1.26
C LEU A 108 2.27 0.09 -0.10
N GLY A 109 2.83 -0.37 1.01
CA GLY A 109 2.12 -0.56 2.26
C GLY A 109 2.79 0.23 3.38
N ARG A 110 2.00 0.95 4.19
CA ARG A 110 2.49 1.76 5.31
C ARG A 110 1.73 1.42 6.59
N LEU A 111 2.49 1.16 7.66
CA LEU A 111 1.97 0.92 9.01
C LEU A 111 2.01 2.21 9.82
N PHE A 112 0.84 2.64 10.29
CA PHE A 112 0.67 3.75 11.22
C PHE A 112 0.48 3.22 12.64
N SER A 113 0.97 3.96 13.64
CA SER A 113 0.98 3.52 15.03
C SER A 113 -0.10 4.13 15.91
N SER A 114 -0.76 5.22 15.50
CA SER A 114 -1.75 5.92 16.33
C SER A 114 -2.86 6.56 15.47
N PRO A 115 -4.05 5.93 15.38
CA PRO A 115 -4.34 4.55 15.79
C PRO A 115 -3.63 3.53 14.87
N PRO A 116 -3.45 2.26 15.30
CA PRO A 116 -2.83 1.24 14.47
C PRO A 116 -3.65 0.96 13.22
N ARG A 117 -3.10 1.26 12.04
CA ARG A 117 -3.75 1.02 10.75
C ARG A 117 -2.71 0.78 9.67
N GLU A 118 -3.10 0.02 8.66
CA GLU A 118 -2.27 -0.20 7.48
C GLU A 118 -2.96 0.38 6.25
N LEU A 119 -2.15 0.98 5.38
CA LEU A 119 -2.61 1.57 4.16
C LEU A 119 -1.84 1.04 2.98
N TYR A 120 -2.56 0.62 1.95
CA TYR A 120 -1.99 0.09 0.73
C TYR A 120 -2.38 0.93 -0.47
N VAL A 121 -1.40 1.28 -1.27
CA VAL A 121 -1.54 2.15 -2.44
C VAL A 121 -0.94 1.43 -3.63
N CYS A 122 -1.72 1.32 -4.71
CA CYS A 122 -1.28 0.83 -6.01
C CYS A 122 -1.30 1.97 -7.01
N HIS A 123 -0.16 2.32 -7.59
CA HIS A 123 -0.04 3.46 -8.50
C HIS A 123 0.88 3.17 -9.68
N ARG A 124 0.72 3.93 -10.76
CA ARG A 124 1.60 3.85 -11.94
C ARG A 124 3.06 4.10 -11.57
N SER A 125 3.99 3.48 -12.30
CA SER A 125 5.43 3.71 -12.10
C SER A 125 5.88 5.15 -12.33
N ASP A 126 5.13 5.92 -13.14
CA ASP A 126 5.38 7.34 -13.43
C ASP A 126 4.61 8.32 -12.55
N ALA A 127 3.88 7.85 -11.54
CA ALA A 127 3.15 8.72 -10.63
C ALA A 127 4.12 9.62 -9.83
N PRO A 128 3.89 10.95 -9.76
CA PRO A 128 4.74 11.83 -8.96
C PRO A 128 4.67 11.48 -7.48
N GLN A 129 5.83 11.48 -6.79
CA GLN A 129 5.93 11.11 -5.38
C GLN A 129 5.01 11.94 -4.46
N HIS A 130 4.81 13.23 -4.75
CA HIS A 130 3.92 14.08 -3.98
C HIS A 130 2.45 13.62 -4.05
N MET A 131 2.02 13.00 -5.16
CA MET A 131 0.66 12.48 -5.31
C MET A 131 0.45 11.22 -4.47
N VAL A 132 1.48 10.37 -4.40
CA VAL A 132 1.50 9.17 -3.57
C VAL A 132 1.41 9.54 -2.09
N GLU A 133 2.22 10.51 -1.66
CA GLU A 133 2.19 11.00 -0.28
C GLU A 133 0.86 11.68 0.07
N LEU A 134 0.25 12.39 -0.90
CA LEU A 134 -1.09 12.96 -0.73
C LEU A 134 -2.15 11.87 -0.53
N ALA A 135 -2.07 10.74 -1.23
CA ALA A 135 -2.98 9.61 -1.03
C ALA A 135 -2.90 9.05 0.40
N PHE A 136 -1.68 8.90 0.96
CA PHE A 136 -1.53 8.52 2.36
C PHE A 136 -2.10 9.58 3.31
N ARG A 137 -1.87 10.87 3.05
CA ARG A 137 -2.32 11.97 3.92
C ARG A 137 -3.82 12.16 3.92
N ILE A 138 -4.48 12.11 2.76
CA ILE A 138 -5.93 12.26 2.67
C ILE A 138 -6.60 11.22 3.58
N CYS A 139 -6.14 9.97 3.54
CA CYS A 139 -6.77 8.90 4.32
C CYS A 139 -6.43 8.95 5.81
N LEU A 140 -5.26 9.48 6.19
CA LEU A 140 -4.98 9.76 7.60
C LEU A 140 -5.85 10.88 8.18
N THR A 141 -6.16 11.89 7.37
CA THR A 141 -6.83 13.11 7.84
C THR A 141 -8.36 13.04 7.68
N CYS A 142 -8.85 12.20 6.77
CA CYS A 142 -10.28 12.07 6.44
C CYS A 142 -10.97 10.84 7.04
N ALA A 143 -10.23 9.91 7.64
CA ALA A 143 -10.78 8.76 8.36
C ALA A 143 -11.05 9.10 9.84
N GLY A 144 -11.76 10.21 10.07
CA GLY A 144 -12.23 10.69 11.36
C GLY A 144 -13.73 10.93 11.33
#